data_AF-A0A383F2V8-F1
#
_entry.id   AF-A0A383F2V8-F1
#
_cell.length_a   1.000
_cell.length_b   1.000
_cell.length_c   1.000
_cell.angle_alpha   90.00
_cell.angle_beta   90.00
_cell.angle_gamma   90.00
#
_symmetry.space_group_name_H-M   'P 1'
#
loop_
_entity.id
_entity.type
_entity.pdbx_description
1 polymer ?
#
loop_
_entity_poly.entity_id
_entity_poly.type
_entity_poly.pdbx_seq_one_letter_code
_entity_poly.pdbx_strand_id
1 'polypeptide(L)' 'MRVTTVVDYGIVNLRNILRGLKHVGAKVEVTHDPERLLKAERVILPGVGAFAAG' A
#
# COMPACT_ATOMS: atom_id res chain seq x y z
N MET A 1 -5.60 5.08 17.05
CA MET A 1 -4.68 5.11 15.89
C MET A 1 -5.44 4.70 14.65
N ARG A 2 -5.36 5.46 13.55
CA ARG A 2 -6.04 5.12 12.28
C ARG A 2 -5.15 4.20 11.43
N VAL A 3 -5.75 3.20 10.78
CA VAL A 3 -5.06 2.25 9.89
C VAL A 3 -4.99 2.85 8.48
N THR A 4 -3.88 2.64 7.79
CA THR A 4 -3.71 3.04 6.39
C THR A 4 -3.67 1.80 5.50
N THR A 5 -4.56 1.72 4.53
CA THR A 5 -4.68 0.57 3.64
C THR A 5 -3.81 0.78 2.41
N VAL A 6 -2.88 -0.14 2.16
CA VAL A 6 -2.00 -0.11 0.98
C VAL A 6 -2.55 -1.08 -0.06
N VAL A 7 -2.75 -0.59 -1.27
CA VAL A 7 -3.23 -1.42 -2.38
C VAL A 7 -2.10 -2.34 -2.83
N ASP A 8 -2.34 -3.65 -2.78
CA ASP A 8 -1.48 -4.64 -3.42
C ASP A 8 -2.02 -4.93 -4.83
N TYR A 9 -1.29 -4.50 -5.85
CA TYR A 9 -1.58 -4.82 -7.25
C TYR A 9 -0.40 -5.53 -7.93
N GLY A 10 0.47 -6.18 -7.14
CA GLY A 10 1.55 -7.02 -7.67
C GLY A 10 2.88 -6.31 -7.95
N ILE A 11 3.15 -5.16 -7.32
CA ILE A 11 4.41 -4.43 -7.52
C ILE A 11 5.59 -5.01 -6.75
N VAL A 12 6.77 -4.94 -7.36
CA VAL A 12 8.01 -5.51 -6.83
C VAL A 12 8.52 -4.78 -5.57
N ASN A 13 8.16 -3.51 -5.36
CA ASN A 13 8.69 -2.68 -4.27
C ASN A 13 7.78 -2.58 -3.02
N LEU A 14 6.64 -3.30 -2.97
CA LEU A 14 5.67 -3.19 -1.88
C LEU A 14 6.31 -3.42 -0.49
N ARG A 15 7.21 -4.41 -0.38
CA ARG A 15 7.93 -4.71 0.88
C ARG A 15 8.76 -3.55 1.40
N ASN A 16 9.38 -2.75 0.52
CA ASN A 16 10.17 -1.58 0.92
C ASN A 16 9.27 -0.46 1.43
N ILE A 17 8.12 -0.25 0.79
CA ILE A 17 7.12 0.72 1.21
C ILE A 17 6.61 0.38 2.62
N LEU A 18 6.24 -0.89 2.86
CA LEU A 18 5.77 -1.34 4.17
C LEU A 18 6.85 -1.18 5.26
N ARG A 19 8.12 -1.42 4.94
CA ARG A 19 9.24 -1.16 5.85
C ARG A 19 9.35 0.31 6.22
N GLY A 20 9.27 1.22 5.24
CA GLY A 20 9.29 2.67 5.49
C GLY A 20 8.12 3.12 6.37
N LEU A 21 6.90 2.63 6.07
CA LEU A 21 5.69 2.93 6.85
C LEU A 21 5.80 2.41 8.28
N LYS A 22 6.33 1.20 8.47
CA LYS A 22 6.59 0.64 9.80
C LYS A 22 7.64 1.45 10.58
N HIS A 23 8.68 1.93 9.89
CA HIS A 23 9.76 2.72 10.50
C HIS A 23 9.25 4.03 11.10
N VAL A 24 8.29 4.69 10.46
CA VAL A 24 7.64 5.91 10.99
C VAL A 24 6.49 5.62 11.97
N GLY A 25 6.29 4.35 12.37
CA GLY A 25 5.24 3.95 13.32
C GLY A 25 3.83 3.89 12.75
N ALA A 26 3.67 3.87 11.42
CA ALA A 26 2.35 3.77 10.80
C ALA A 26 1.75 2.37 10.98
N LYS A 27 0.46 2.32 11.34
CA LYS A 27 -0.34 1.10 11.25
C LYS A 27 -0.83 0.94 9.82
N VAL A 28 -0.38 -0.12 9.17
CA VAL A 28 -0.70 -0.42 7.78
C VAL A 28 -1.31 -1.79 7.64
N GLU A 29 -2.29 -1.88 6.77
CA GLU A 29 -2.81 -3.14 6.24
C GLU A 29 -2.60 -3.16 4.73
N VAL A 30 -2.52 -4.36 4.16
CA VAL A 30 -2.29 -4.56 2.73
C VAL A 30 -3.45 -5.36 2.20
N THR A 31 -4.04 -4.91 1.09
CA THR A 31 -5.16 -5.63 0.48
C THR A 31 -5.27 -5.35 -1.01
N HIS A 32 -5.80 -6.34 -1.73
CA HIS A 32 -6.25 -6.24 -3.11
C HIS A 32 -7.80 -6.36 -3.19
N ASP A 33 -8.48 -6.46 -2.04
CA ASP A 33 -9.93 -6.63 -1.95
C ASP A 33 -10.63 -5.27 -2.15
N PRO A 34 -11.40 -5.08 -3.23
CA PRO A 34 -12.09 -3.83 -3.50
C PRO A 34 -13.06 -3.44 -2.38
N GLU A 35 -13.71 -4.39 -1.70
CA GLU A 35 -14.64 -4.06 -0.62
C GLU A 35 -13.93 -3.47 0.60
N ARG A 36 -12.73 -3.96 0.91
CA ARG A 36 -11.91 -3.41 1.99
C ARG A 36 -11.38 -2.02 1.63
N LEU A 37 -10.99 -1.81 0.38
CA LEU A 37 -10.55 -0.51 -0.11
C LEU A 37 -11.66 0.54 -0.05
N LEU A 38 -12.90 0.17 -0.40
CA LEU A 38 -14.06 1.06 -0.34
C LEU A 38 -14.42 1.47 1.10
N LYS A 39 -14.10 0.62 2.08
CA LYS A 39 -14.34 0.86 3.52
C LYS A 39 -13.17 1.56 4.22
N ALA A 40 -12.03 1.72 3.55
CA ALA A 40 -10.82 2.26 4.15
C ALA A 40 -10.93 3.78 4.38
N GLU A 41 -10.56 4.24 5.58
CA GLU A 41 -10.48 5.68 5.87
C GLU A 41 -9.33 6.37 5.14
N ARG A 42 -8.27 5.63 4.81
CA ARG A 42 -7.08 6.12 4.13
C ARG A 42 -6.51 5.04 3.23
N VAL A 43 -6.20 5.42 1.99
CA VAL A 43 -5.65 4.51 0.99
C VAL A 43 -4.31 5.06 0.48
N ILE A 44 -3.33 4.18 0.35
CA ILE A 44 -2.10 4.40 -0.41
C ILE A 44 -2.19 3.51 -1.64
N LEU A 45 -2.21 4.13 -2.83
CA LEU A 45 -1.97 3.43 -4.09
C LEU A 45 -0.47 3.57 -4.42
N PRO A 46 0.35 2.54 -4.17
CA PRO A 46 1.78 2.65 -4.41
C PRO A 46 2.08 2.70 -5.92
N GLY A 47 3.22 3.25 -6.29
CA GLY A 47 3.64 3.36 -7.69
C GLY A 47 5.14 3.14 -7.80
N VAL A 48 5.56 2.53 -8.91
CA VAL A 48 6.98 2.42 -9.30
C VAL A 48 7.38 3.48 -10.33
N GLY A 49 6.45 4.35 -10.74
CA GLY A 49 6.63 5.31 -11.84
C GLY A 49 6.40 4.67 -13.21
N ALA A 50 6.95 5.29 -14.27
CA ALA A 50 6.99 4.68 -15.61
C ALA A 50 7.98 3.50 -15.62
N PHE A 51 7.51 2.35 -15.15
CA PHE A 51 8.21 1.10 -15.38
C PHE A 51 8.01 0.78 -16.87
N ALA A 52 9.07 0.91 -17.67
CA ALA A 52 9.02 0.42 -19.04
C ALA A 52 8.55 -1.03 -18.97
N ALA A 53 7.47 -1.35 -19.70
CA ALA A 53 7.12 -2.73 -19.96
C ALA A 53 8.36 -3.36 -20.63
N GLY A 54 9.07 -4.20 -19.88
CA GLY A 54 10.13 -5.03 -20.43
C GLY A 54 9.56 -6.01 -21.41
#